data_AF-A0A2H0AC06-F1
#
_entry.id   AF-A0A2H0AC06-F1
#
_cell.length_a   1.000
_cell.length_b   1.000
_cell.length_c   1.000
_cell.angle_alpha   90.00
_cell.angle_beta   90.00
_cell.angle_gamma   90.00
#
_symmetry.space_group_name_H-M   'P 1'
#
loop_
_entity.id
_entity.type
_entity.pdbx_description
1 polymer ?
#
loop_
_entity_poly.entity_id
_entity_poly.type
_entity_poly.pdbx_seq_one_letter_code
_entity_poly.pdbx_strand_id
1 'polypeptide(L)' 'MSKQQQLDFHTRVIHACQTPAQWGGATLPPIVQATAHACPTAEHLSQTFAGQTNDHIY' A
#
# COMPACT_ATOMS: atom_id res chain seq x y z
N MET A 1 -5.57 -21.10 -4.30
CA MET A 1 -5.11 -20.33 -3.11
C MET A 1 -3.83 -19.61 -3.48
N SER A 2 -3.65 -18.36 -3.08
CA SER A 2 -2.39 -17.63 -3.32
C SER A 2 -1.26 -18.23 -2.47
N LYS A 3 0.00 -18.08 -2.88
CA LYS A 3 1.16 -18.62 -2.16
C LYS A 3 1.23 -18.12 -0.70
N GLN A 4 0.73 -16.92 -0.43
CA GLN A 4 0.60 -16.37 0.94
C GLN A 4 -0.50 -17.07 1.77
N GLN A 5 -1.58 -17.54 1.15
CA GLN A 5 -2.64 -18.29 1.82
C GLN A 5 -2.20 -19.71 2.24
N GLN A 6 -1.11 -20.22 1.65
CA GLN A 6 -0.53 -21.52 1.96
C GLN A 6 0.53 -21.48 3.08
N LEU A 7 0.94 -20.28 3.52
CA LEU A 7 1.90 -20.14 4.63
C LEU A 7 1.24 -20.50 5.96
N ASP A 8 2.06 -20.97 6.90
CA ASP A 8 1.66 -21.17 8.29
C ASP A 8 1.03 -19.90 8.87
N PHE A 9 0.07 -20.09 9.77
CA PHE A 9 -0.69 -19.01 10.38
C PHE A 9 0.23 -17.93 10.99
N HIS A 10 1.23 -18.34 11.78
CA HIS A 10 2.17 -17.41 12.43
C HIS A 10 2.97 -16.58 11.41
N THR A 11 3.37 -17.18 10.29
CA THR A 11 4.06 -16.47 9.22
C THR A 11 3.16 -15.43 8.57
N ARG A 12 1.87 -15.75 8.37
CA ARG A 12 0.89 -14.82 7.81
C ARG A 12 0.62 -13.65 8.75
N VAL A 13 0.53 -13.89 10.05
CA VAL A 13 0.35 -12.83 11.06
C VAL A 13 1.47 -11.79 10.96
N ILE A 14 2.70 -12.24 10.69
CA ILE A 14 3.87 -11.35 10.65
C ILE A 14 4.07 -10.71 9.27
N HIS A 15 3.84 -11.44 8.17
CA HIS A 15 4.32 -11.03 6.84
C HIS A 15 3.24 -10.85 5.77
N ALA A 16 2.01 -11.30 6.00
CA ALA A 16 0.96 -11.14 4.99
C ALA A 16 0.68 -9.65 4.73
N CYS A 17 0.35 -9.33 3.46
CA CYS A 17 0.02 -7.97 3.02
C CYS A 17 1.11 -6.90 3.22
N GLN A 18 2.35 -7.29 3.54
CA GLN A 18 3.47 -6.36 3.64
C GLN A 18 4.24 -6.27 2.31
N THR A 19 4.80 -5.09 2.04
CA THR A 19 5.64 -4.82 0.85
C THR A 19 7.01 -4.21 1.22
N PRO A 20 7.88 -4.94 1.97
CA PRO A 20 9.13 -4.35 2.48
C PRO A 20 10.07 -3.78 1.42
N ALA A 21 10.02 -4.31 0.20
CA ALA A 21 10.79 -3.77 -0.94
C ALA A 21 10.42 -2.32 -1.29
N GLN A 22 9.24 -1.84 -0.91
CA GLN A 22 8.79 -0.46 -1.11
C GLN A 22 9.19 0.47 0.04
N TRP A 23 9.72 -0.04 1.15
CA TRP A 23 10.01 0.75 2.35
C TRP A 23 11.44 1.30 2.40
N GLY A 24 12.17 1.27 1.28
CA GLY A 24 13.52 1.84 1.20
C GLY A 24 14.55 1.17 2.11
N GLY A 25 14.38 -0.13 2.40
CA GLY A 25 15.30 -0.90 3.26
C GLY A 25 14.89 -0.95 4.75
N ALA A 26 13.80 -0.28 5.14
CA ALA A 26 13.24 -0.45 6.47
C ALA A 26 12.68 -1.88 6.66
N THR A 27 12.82 -2.42 7.87
CA THR A 27 12.31 -3.76 8.23
C THR A 27 10.89 -3.71 8.79
N LEU A 28 10.37 -2.52 9.07
CA LEU A 28 9.03 -2.26 9.58
C LEU A 28 8.28 -1.31 8.63
N PRO A 29 6.95 -1.43 8.51
CA PRO A 29 6.16 -0.55 7.67
C PRO A 29 6.29 0.91 8.13
N PRO A 30 6.50 1.87 7.22
CA PRO A 30 6.47 3.28 7.56
C PRO A 30 5.11 3.69 8.12
N ILE A 31 5.12 4.59 9.11
CA ILE A 31 3.90 5.23 9.59
C ILE A 31 3.65 6.45 8.69
N VAL A 32 2.64 6.36 7.82
CA VAL A 32 2.22 7.49 6.97
C VAL A 32 1.30 8.40 7.78
N GLN A 33 1.89 9.33 8.53
CA GLN A 33 1.15 10.31 9.34
C GLN A 33 0.84 11.56 8.52
N ALA A 34 -0.02 11.41 7.52
CA ALA A 34 -0.50 12.49 6.66
C ALA A 34 -2.03 12.45 6.58
N THR A 35 -2.67 13.61 6.38
CA THR A 35 -4.13 13.72 6.26
C THR A 35 -4.62 13.67 4.81
N ALA A 36 -3.72 13.81 3.85
CA ALA A 36 -4.00 13.79 2.42
C ALA A 36 -2.73 13.45 1.63
N HIS A 37 -2.91 12.99 0.40
CA HIS A 37 -1.85 12.62 -0.53
C HIS A 37 -1.81 13.57 -1.72
N ALA A 38 -0.59 13.97 -2.11
CA ALA A 38 -0.40 14.85 -3.27
C ALA A 38 -0.65 14.09 -4.58
N CYS A 39 -1.40 14.70 -5.49
CA CYS A 39 -1.54 14.21 -6.87
C CYS A 39 -0.60 14.99 -7.80
N PRO A 40 0.06 14.31 -8.75
CA PRO A 40 1.03 14.94 -9.65
C PRO A 40 0.39 15.97 -10.59
N THR A 41 -0.87 15.76 -11.00
CA THR A 41 -1.65 16.71 -11.82
C THR A 41 -3.12 16.74 -11.39
N ALA A 42 -3.88 17.73 -11.88
CA ALA A 42 -5.32 17.83 -11.63
C ALA A 42 -6.11 16.70 -12.30
N GLU A 43 -5.66 16.27 -13.48
CA GLU A 43 -6.25 15.14 -14.21
C GLU A 43 -6.06 13.85 -13.44
N HIS A 44 -4.87 13.64 -12.86
CA HIS A 44 -4.58 12.48 -12.03
C HIS A 44 -5.54 12.42 -10.83
N LEU A 45 -5.73 13.53 -10.12
CA LEU A 45 -6.69 13.60 -9.02
C LEU A 45 -8.10 13.18 -9.47
N SER A 46 -8.54 13.71 -10.61
CA SER A 46 -9.86 13.40 -11.18
C SER A 46 -10.00 11.91 -11.54
N GLN A 47 -8.95 11.31 -12.10
CA GLN A 47 -8.89 9.89 -12.45
C GLN A 47 -8.91 9.00 -11.20
N THR A 48 -8.15 9.35 -10.15
CA THR A 48 -8.14 8.62 -8.88
C THR A 48 -9.52 8.67 -8.22
N PHE A 49 -10.18 9.84 -8.19
CA PHE A 49 -11.56 9.95 -7.67
C PHE A 49 -12.57 9.13 -8.50
N ALA A 50 -12.37 9.04 -9.81
CA ALA A 50 -13.20 8.24 -10.70
C ALA A 50 -12.92 6.72 -10.61
N GLY A 51 -12.00 6.28 -9.74
CA GLY A 51 -11.63 4.87 -9.58
C GLY A 51 -10.81 4.30 -10.75
N GLN A 52 -10.20 5.17 -11.56
CA GLN A 52 -9.38 4.77 -12.71
C GLN A 52 -7.93 4.47 -12.30
N THR A 53 -7.50 4.97 -11.15
CA THR A 53 -6.23 4.60 -10.50
C THR A 53 -6.46 4.10 -9.08
N ASN A 54 -5.46 3.43 -8.51
CA ASN A 54 -5.51 2.88 -7.15
C ASN A 54 -4.73 3.74 -6.14
N ASP A 55 -4.43 4.99 -6.49
CA ASP A 55 -3.64 5.88 -5.64
C ASP A 55 -4.46 6.42 -4.48
N HIS A 56 -3.75 6.90 -3.45
CA HIS A 56 -4.38 7.50 -2.27
C HIS A 56 -4.74 8.97 -2.52
N ILE A 57 -5.82 9.43 -1.89
CA ILE A 57 -6.26 10.84 -1.94
C ILE A 57 -6.29 11.42 -0.53
N TYR A 58 -7.00 10.76 0.37
CA TYR A 58 -7.15 11.11 1.78
C TYR A 58 -6.76 9.92 2.65
#